data_AF-A0A7S3FVG9-F1
#
_entry.id   AF-A0A7S3FVG9-F1
#
_cell.length_a   1.000
_cell.length_b   1.000
_cell.length_c   1.000
_cell.angle_alpha   90.00
_cell.angle_beta   90.00
_cell.angle_gamma   90.00
#
_symmetry.space_group_name_H-M   'P 1'
#
loop_
_entity.id
_entity.type
_entity.pdbx_description
1 polymer ?
#
loop_
_entity_poly.entity_id
_entity_poly.type
_entity_poly.pdbx_seq_one_letter_code
_entity_poly.pdbx_strand_id
1 'polypeptide(L)'
;KYFALAALLGLIAVENVQSAQVAYYNRRVATPQYVQESESESDSESSEDEAVMVRKDEEEKDHPYPHWMDGFGGYHTYARDIPDRFEGDGDDLLMRSMYKNYATEGQTNGLPNGHFWVATADAQRAAKEVAETHLNLKGAEADSYVKSNFPELWARYDVNEEGKIDVDRMPQLLRTFCGNAEACLGLQ
;
A
#
# COMPACT_ATOMS: atom_id res chain seq x y z
N LYS A 1 -51.83 22.41 -22.59
CA LYS A 1 -50.98 21.62 -23.50
C LYS A 1 -49.60 22.25 -23.47
N TYR A 2 -48.58 21.44 -23.23
CA TYR A 2 -47.26 21.87 -22.82
C TYR A 2 -46.27 22.15 -23.98
N PHE A 3 -45.20 22.88 -23.63
CA PHE A 3 -43.81 22.87 -24.11
C PHE A 3 -43.42 23.50 -25.46
N ALA A 4 -42.57 24.53 -25.38
CA ALA A 4 -41.37 24.73 -26.22
C ALA A 4 -40.41 25.64 -25.42
N LEU A 5 -39.43 25.07 -24.71
CA LEU A 5 -38.03 24.85 -25.14
C LEU A 5 -37.27 26.18 -25.36
N ALA A 6 -36.71 26.70 -24.26
CA ALA A 6 -35.67 27.72 -24.27
C ALA A 6 -34.32 27.06 -24.60
N ALA A 7 -33.71 27.45 -25.71
CA ALA A 7 -32.32 27.14 -26.03
C ALA A 7 -31.45 28.30 -25.54
N LEU A 8 -30.73 28.10 -24.42
CA LEU A 8 -29.72 29.04 -23.94
C LEU A 8 -28.35 28.36 -24.04
N LEU A 9 -27.71 28.59 -25.18
CA LEU A 9 -26.34 28.20 -25.47
C LEU A 9 -25.37 29.09 -24.68
N GLY A 10 -24.66 28.46 -23.74
CA GLY A 10 -23.20 28.56 -23.58
C GLY A 10 -22.59 29.89 -23.15
N LEU A 11 -22.14 29.95 -21.89
CA LEU A 11 -20.86 30.58 -21.51
C LEU A 11 -20.46 30.10 -20.12
N ILE A 12 -19.59 29.08 -20.04
CA ILE A 12 -18.78 28.84 -18.84
C ILE A 12 -17.34 28.90 -19.29
N ALA A 13 -16.67 29.97 -18.87
CA ALA A 13 -15.22 30.07 -18.91
C ALA A 13 -14.65 28.98 -18.00
N VAL A 14 -13.86 28.07 -18.58
CA VAL A 14 -13.02 27.15 -17.81
C VAL A 14 -11.76 27.92 -17.43
N GLU A 15 -11.76 28.51 -16.24
CA GLU A 15 -10.52 28.92 -15.60
C GLU A 15 -9.92 27.71 -14.86
N ASN A 16 -8.61 27.57 -15.04
CA ASN A 16 -7.78 26.46 -14.59
C ASN A 16 -7.82 26.31 -13.06
N VAL A 17 -8.33 25.17 -12.55
CA VAL A 17 -8.13 24.77 -11.15
C VAL A 17 -6.86 23.91 -11.09
N GLN A 18 -5.71 24.58 -11.03
CA GLN A 18 -4.45 23.96 -10.60
C GLN A 18 -4.25 24.21 -9.10
N SER A 19 -3.73 23.19 -8.42
CA SER A 19 -3.20 23.17 -7.04
C SER A 19 -4.20 23.09 -5.88
N ALA A 20 -4.65 21.87 -5.57
CA ALA A 20 -5.17 21.52 -4.25
C ALA A 20 -4.79 20.08 -3.86
N GLN A 21 -3.52 19.72 -4.03
CA GLN A 21 -2.92 18.54 -3.40
C GLN A 21 -1.48 18.94 -3.01
N VAL A 22 -1.00 18.42 -1.88
CA VAL A 22 0.25 18.77 -1.17
C VAL A 22 0.11 19.86 -0.09
N ALA A 23 -0.66 19.55 0.97
CA ALA A 23 -0.53 20.24 2.27
C ALA A 23 -0.79 19.31 3.47
N TYR A 24 -0.63 17.99 3.28
CA TYR A 24 -0.54 17.03 4.38
C TYR A 24 0.95 16.69 4.54
N TYR A 25 1.46 16.70 5.77
CA TYR A 25 2.88 16.66 6.15
C TYR A 25 3.60 18.02 6.18
N ASN A 26 3.14 18.94 7.04
CA ASN A 26 4.04 19.79 7.83
C ASN A 26 3.29 20.45 8.99
N ARG A 27 2.84 19.64 9.96
CA ARG A 27 2.45 20.18 11.26
C ARG A 27 3.71 20.39 12.09
N ARG A 28 4.24 21.61 12.03
CA ARG A 28 5.29 22.09 12.94
C ARG A 28 4.78 21.97 14.38
N VAL A 29 5.43 21.15 15.20
CA VAL A 29 5.25 21.14 16.64
C VAL A 29 5.94 22.38 17.19
N ALA A 30 5.15 23.26 17.82
CA ALA A 30 5.64 24.41 18.56
C ALA A 30 6.28 23.92 19.87
N THR A 31 7.53 24.31 20.12
CA THR A 31 8.25 24.10 21.38
C THR A 31 7.75 25.07 22.46
N PRO A 32 7.36 24.62 23.67
CA PRO A 32 7.34 25.48 24.83
C PRO A 32 8.63 25.32 25.67
N GLN A 33 9.29 26.46 25.81
CA GLN A 33 10.00 27.04 26.96
C GLN A 33 10.51 26.15 28.12
N TYR A 34 11.79 26.38 28.41
CA TYR A 34 12.69 25.91 29.48
C TYR A 34 12.13 25.97 30.92
N VAL A 35 12.32 24.88 31.68
CA VAL A 35 12.43 24.87 33.15
C VAL A 35 13.53 23.89 33.57
N GLN A 36 14.29 24.32 34.57
CA GLN A 36 15.62 23.93 35.02
C GLN A 36 15.60 22.90 36.17
N GLU A 37 16.68 22.10 36.23
CA GLU A 37 17.26 21.36 37.37
C GLU A 37 16.46 20.25 38.08
N SER A 38 16.96 19.01 37.96
CA SER A 38 17.51 18.31 39.12
C SER A 38 18.39 17.13 38.68
N GLU A 39 19.34 16.85 39.54
CA GLU A 39 20.58 16.11 39.34
C GLU A 39 20.33 14.61 39.49
N SER A 40 20.95 13.78 38.64
CA SER A 40 21.10 12.36 38.94
C SER A 40 22.35 11.81 38.28
N GLU A 41 23.43 11.87 39.06
CA GLU A 41 24.45 10.84 39.28
C GLU A 41 24.73 9.87 38.11
N SER A 42 25.94 10.03 37.58
CA SER A 42 26.64 9.10 36.70
C SER A 42 27.15 7.91 37.51
N ASP A 43 26.64 6.71 37.25
CA ASP A 43 27.32 5.46 37.60
C ASP A 43 27.70 4.71 36.33
N SER A 44 28.99 4.81 36.00
CA SER A 44 29.66 3.96 35.01
C SER A 44 30.10 2.69 35.71
N GLU A 45 29.37 1.61 35.49
CA GLU A 45 29.77 0.27 35.90
C GLU A 45 30.26 -0.46 34.64
N SER A 46 31.59 -0.41 34.44
CA SER A 46 32.30 -1.19 33.43
C SER A 46 32.41 -2.63 33.90
N SER A 47 31.56 -3.51 33.36
CA SER A 47 31.64 -4.96 33.59
C SER A 47 32.25 -5.63 32.37
N GLU A 48 33.56 -5.91 32.46
CA GLU A 48 34.27 -6.80 31.55
C GLU A 48 33.88 -8.25 31.86
N ASP A 49 32.78 -8.72 31.26
CA ASP A 49 32.49 -10.15 31.21
C ASP A 49 32.88 -10.66 29.82
N GLU A 50 33.98 -11.42 29.78
CA GLU A 50 34.37 -12.31 28.69
C GLU A 50 33.27 -13.38 28.47
N ALA A 51 32.17 -12.95 27.85
CA ALA A 51 31.20 -13.84 27.27
C ALA A 51 31.73 -14.28 25.91
N VAL A 52 32.11 -15.56 25.82
CA VAL A 52 32.23 -16.27 24.55
C VAL A 52 30.99 -15.93 23.73
N MET A 53 31.16 -15.07 22.72
CA MET A 53 30.17 -14.83 21.69
C MET A 53 30.03 -16.14 20.93
N VAL A 54 29.20 -17.04 21.46
CA VAL A 54 28.54 -18.05 20.65
C VAL A 54 27.82 -17.22 19.61
N ARG A 55 28.43 -17.13 18.42
CA ARG A 55 27.78 -16.65 17.22
C ARG A 55 26.57 -17.56 17.10
N LYS A 56 25.45 -17.08 17.62
CA LYS A 56 24.16 -17.59 17.22
C LYS A 56 24.19 -17.35 15.73
N ASP A 57 24.30 -18.42 14.97
CA ASP A 57 24.03 -18.40 13.55
C ASP A 57 22.61 -17.84 13.46
N GLU A 58 22.48 -16.51 13.38
CA GLU A 58 21.24 -15.84 13.11
C GLU A 58 20.92 -16.33 11.70
N GLU A 59 20.03 -17.33 11.63
CA GLU A 59 19.39 -17.74 10.39
C GLU A 59 19.12 -16.46 9.62
N GLU A 60 19.75 -16.33 8.45
CA GLU A 60 19.65 -15.17 7.58
C GLU A 60 18.17 -14.95 7.34
N LYS A 61 17.56 -14.07 8.13
CA LYS A 61 16.11 -13.86 8.07
C LYS A 61 15.85 -13.32 6.71
N ASP A 62 14.98 -13.99 5.96
CA ASP A 62 14.64 -13.47 4.66
C ASP A 62 14.10 -12.05 4.80
N HIS A 63 14.80 -11.10 4.17
CA HIS A 63 14.44 -9.69 4.14
C HIS A 63 13.75 -9.44 2.80
N PRO A 64 12.43 -9.60 2.72
CA PRO A 64 11.73 -9.39 1.47
C PRO A 64 11.81 -7.91 1.07
N TYR A 65 11.62 -7.65 -0.23
CA TYR A 65 11.66 -6.31 -0.81
C TYR A 65 10.22 -5.75 -0.96
N PRO A 66 9.75 -4.95 0.00
CA PRO A 66 8.46 -4.30 -0.12
C PRO A 66 8.45 -3.24 -1.21
N HIS A 67 7.26 -2.89 -1.69
CA HIS A 67 7.08 -1.99 -2.83
C HIS A 67 7.73 -0.61 -2.66
N TRP A 68 7.81 -0.07 -1.44
CA TRP A 68 8.40 1.25 -1.17
C TRP A 68 9.94 1.29 -1.20
N MET A 69 10.61 0.14 -1.32
CA MET A 69 12.08 0.08 -1.47
C MET A 69 12.55 0.29 -2.91
N ASP A 70 11.63 0.25 -3.89
CA ASP A 70 11.98 0.44 -5.30
C ASP A 70 12.64 1.81 -5.52
N GLY A 71 13.84 1.80 -6.11
CA GLY A 71 14.65 3.00 -6.33
C GLY A 71 15.31 3.59 -5.08
N PHE A 72 15.14 3.00 -3.89
CA PHE A 72 15.83 3.45 -2.69
C PHE A 72 17.31 3.04 -2.73
N GLY A 73 18.19 4.02 -2.90
CA GLY A 73 19.65 3.80 -3.02
C GLY A 73 20.40 3.99 -1.70
N GLY A 74 20.89 2.89 -1.13
CA GLY A 74 21.87 2.85 -0.04
C GLY A 74 23.09 2.01 -0.44
N TYR A 75 23.54 1.10 0.44
CA TYR A 75 24.61 0.14 0.13
C TYR A 75 24.19 -0.90 -0.94
N HIS A 76 22.87 -1.14 -1.07
CA HIS A 76 22.25 -1.89 -2.16
C HIS A 76 21.11 -1.05 -2.75
N THR A 77 21.06 -0.91 -4.08
CA THR A 77 19.92 -0.33 -4.79
C THR A 77 19.04 -1.47 -5.26
N TYR A 78 17.82 -1.51 -4.77
CA TYR A 78 16.78 -2.40 -5.29
C TYR A 78 16.04 -1.68 -6.42
N ALA A 79 15.95 -2.36 -7.57
CA ALA A 79 15.10 -1.96 -8.67
C ALA A 79 14.11 -3.09 -8.89
N ARG A 80 12.82 -2.78 -8.77
CA ARG A 80 11.75 -3.75 -8.95
C ARG A 80 11.62 -4.12 -10.42
N ASP A 81 11.75 -5.40 -10.73
CA ASP A 81 11.53 -5.93 -12.08
C ASP A 81 10.07 -6.34 -12.23
N ILE A 82 9.25 -5.46 -12.83
CA ILE A 82 7.83 -5.73 -13.06
C ILE A 82 7.73 -6.48 -14.40
N PRO A 83 6.91 -7.54 -14.51
CA PRO A 83 6.77 -8.23 -15.78
C PRO A 83 6.40 -7.27 -16.93
N ASP A 84 7.14 -7.34 -18.06
CA ASP A 84 7.01 -6.42 -19.23
C ASP A 84 5.57 -6.13 -19.66
N ARG A 85 4.67 -7.12 -19.52
CA ARG A 85 3.24 -7.03 -19.85
C ARG A 85 2.42 -6.10 -18.94
N PHE A 86 3.04 -5.51 -17.92
CA PHE A 86 2.42 -4.63 -16.93
C PHE A 86 3.20 -3.32 -16.74
N GLU A 87 4.11 -2.97 -17.66
CA GLU A 87 4.95 -1.77 -17.54
C GLU A 87 4.41 -0.57 -18.33
N GLY A 88 3.82 -0.82 -19.50
CA GLY A 88 3.38 0.18 -20.47
C GLY A 88 1.97 0.72 -20.22
N ASP A 89 1.60 1.77 -20.94
CA ASP A 89 0.31 2.48 -20.79
C ASP A 89 -0.90 1.75 -21.39
N GLY A 90 -0.67 0.75 -22.24
CA GLY A 90 -1.72 -0.12 -22.79
C GLY A 90 -1.99 -1.38 -21.98
N ASP A 91 -1.29 -1.55 -20.86
CA ASP A 91 -1.29 -2.78 -20.07
C ASP A 91 -2.40 -2.78 -19.00
N ASP A 92 -2.63 -3.95 -18.37
CA ASP A 92 -3.56 -4.11 -17.24
C ASP A 92 -3.13 -3.21 -16.08
N LEU A 93 -3.89 -2.12 -15.90
CA LEU A 93 -3.60 -1.04 -14.96
C LEU A 93 -3.73 -1.52 -13.52
N LEU A 94 -4.68 -2.43 -13.28
CA LEU A 94 -4.85 -3.05 -11.98
C LEU A 94 -3.60 -3.83 -11.61
N MET A 95 -3.15 -4.75 -12.45
CA MET A 95 -1.97 -5.58 -12.18
C MET A 95 -0.72 -4.72 -12.02
N ARG A 96 -0.54 -3.71 -12.88
CA ARG A 96 0.54 -2.74 -12.73
C ARG A 96 0.51 -2.05 -11.36
N SER A 97 -0.68 -1.64 -10.90
CA SER A 97 -0.84 -1.06 -9.55
C SER A 97 -0.51 -2.09 -8.45
N MET A 98 -0.93 -3.34 -8.61
CA MET A 98 -0.62 -4.43 -7.67
C MET A 98 0.89 -4.60 -7.48
N TYR A 99 1.65 -4.70 -8.57
CA TYR A 99 3.11 -4.82 -8.51
C TYR A 99 3.80 -3.59 -7.92
N LYS A 100 3.32 -2.37 -8.24
CA LYS A 100 3.97 -1.11 -7.83
C LYS A 100 3.66 -0.67 -6.40
N ASN A 101 2.46 -0.95 -5.88
CA ASN A 101 1.94 -0.27 -4.68
C ASN A 101 1.57 -1.21 -3.52
N TYR A 102 1.57 -2.52 -3.73
CA TYR A 102 1.09 -3.49 -2.74
C TYR A 102 1.93 -4.76 -2.67
N ALA A 103 2.52 -5.20 -3.78
CA ALA A 103 3.28 -6.44 -3.80
C ALA A 103 4.61 -6.32 -3.06
N THR A 104 4.97 -7.38 -2.35
CA THR A 104 6.28 -7.60 -1.76
C THR A 104 6.99 -8.69 -2.56
N GLU A 105 8.25 -8.46 -2.90
CA GLU A 105 9.08 -9.43 -3.61
C GLU A 105 9.91 -10.25 -2.63
N GLY A 106 10.07 -11.53 -2.93
CA GLY A 106 10.93 -12.41 -2.18
C GLY A 106 12.39 -12.21 -2.46
N GLN A 107 13.18 -12.92 -1.66
CA GLN A 107 14.62 -13.01 -1.87
C GLN A 107 15.09 -14.45 -1.89
N THR A 108 16.25 -14.66 -2.48
CA THR A 108 16.98 -15.93 -2.46
C THR A 108 18.46 -15.60 -2.43
N ASN A 109 19.17 -16.03 -1.39
CA ASN A 109 20.58 -15.69 -1.15
C ASN A 109 20.83 -14.16 -1.13
N GLY A 110 19.95 -13.41 -0.46
CA GLY A 110 20.05 -11.95 -0.34
C GLY A 110 19.70 -11.15 -1.60
N LEU A 111 19.29 -11.80 -2.70
CA LEU A 111 18.92 -11.14 -3.96
C LEU A 111 17.42 -11.27 -4.24
N PRO A 112 16.78 -10.27 -4.88
CA PRO A 112 15.40 -10.36 -5.33
C PRO A 112 15.20 -11.56 -6.27
N ASN A 113 14.10 -12.29 -6.12
CA ASN A 113 13.87 -13.56 -6.81
C ASN A 113 12.71 -13.54 -7.82
N GLY A 114 12.07 -12.40 -8.04
CA GLY A 114 10.92 -12.25 -8.95
C GLY A 114 9.62 -12.90 -8.47
N HIS A 115 9.58 -13.44 -7.25
CA HIS A 115 8.35 -13.99 -6.67
C HIS A 115 7.64 -12.91 -5.86
N PHE A 116 6.46 -12.51 -6.33
CA PHE A 116 5.68 -11.43 -5.74
C PHE A 116 4.42 -11.95 -5.06
N TRP A 117 4.19 -11.49 -3.83
CA TRP A 117 2.97 -11.74 -3.08
C TRP A 117 2.41 -10.45 -2.50
N VAL A 118 1.15 -10.50 -2.08
CA VAL A 118 0.48 -9.40 -1.38
C VAL A 118 0.08 -9.89 0.00
N ALA A 119 0.53 -9.19 1.04
CA ALA A 119 0.15 -9.48 2.42
C ALA A 119 -1.29 -9.04 2.70
N THR A 120 -1.96 -9.64 3.69
CA THR A 120 -3.36 -9.33 4.02
C THR A 120 -3.63 -7.84 4.22
N ALA A 121 -2.71 -7.11 4.87
CA ALA A 121 -2.85 -5.68 5.12
C ALA A 121 -2.84 -4.86 3.81
N ASP A 122 -1.96 -5.20 2.88
CA ASP A 122 -1.87 -4.53 1.57
C ASP A 122 -3.04 -4.92 0.66
N ALA A 123 -3.52 -6.15 0.76
CA ALA A 123 -4.72 -6.59 0.06
C ALA A 123 -5.98 -5.86 0.57
N GLN A 124 -6.08 -5.59 1.87
CA GLN A 124 -7.14 -4.74 2.45
C GLN A 124 -7.05 -3.29 1.97
N ARG A 125 -5.84 -2.73 1.87
CA ARG A 125 -5.62 -1.40 1.29
C ARG A 125 -6.10 -1.33 -0.16
N ALA A 126 -5.71 -2.31 -0.98
CA ALA A 126 -6.16 -2.39 -2.38
C ALA A 126 -7.69 -2.54 -2.47
N ALA A 127 -8.30 -3.40 -1.63
CA ALA A 127 -9.75 -3.55 -1.58
C ALA A 127 -10.47 -2.27 -1.16
N LYS A 128 -9.89 -1.49 -0.23
CA LYS A 128 -10.42 -0.18 0.16
C LYS A 128 -10.42 0.79 -1.01
N GLU A 129 -9.32 0.89 -1.75
CA GLU A 129 -9.25 1.77 -2.92
C GLU A 129 -10.27 1.37 -3.99
N VAL A 130 -10.45 0.07 -4.22
CA VAL A 130 -11.52 -0.43 -5.12
C VAL A 130 -12.91 -0.05 -4.60
N ALA A 131 -13.17 -0.19 -3.29
CA ALA A 131 -14.44 0.23 -2.70
C ALA A 131 -14.70 1.74 -2.86
N GLU A 132 -13.67 2.56 -2.71
CA GLU A 132 -13.78 4.01 -2.84
C GLU A 132 -14.03 4.45 -4.29
N THR A 133 -13.33 3.81 -5.23
CA THR A 133 -13.36 4.21 -6.65
C THR A 133 -14.49 3.57 -7.45
N HIS A 134 -14.83 2.32 -7.18
CA HIS A 134 -15.81 1.55 -7.98
C HIS A 134 -17.15 1.38 -7.26
N LEU A 135 -17.18 1.35 -5.92
CA LEU A 135 -18.44 1.27 -5.17
C LEU A 135 -18.94 2.64 -4.68
N ASN A 136 -18.18 3.72 -4.95
CA ASN A 136 -18.46 5.10 -4.52
C ASN A 136 -18.62 5.27 -3.00
N LEU A 137 -18.07 4.35 -2.21
CA LEU A 137 -18.03 4.46 -0.74
C LEU A 137 -16.95 5.46 -0.34
N LYS A 138 -17.07 6.12 0.83
CA LYS A 138 -16.07 7.11 1.26
C LYS A 138 -15.65 6.93 2.70
N GLY A 139 -14.33 7.01 2.95
CA GLY A 139 -13.76 7.05 4.30
C GLY A 139 -14.26 5.90 5.18
N ALA A 140 -14.90 6.23 6.29
CA ALA A 140 -15.39 5.25 7.28
C ALA A 140 -16.40 4.24 6.70
N GLU A 141 -17.13 4.60 5.65
CA GLU A 141 -18.05 3.67 4.98
C GLU A 141 -17.29 2.62 4.19
N ALA A 142 -16.26 3.01 3.44
CA ALA A 142 -15.37 2.09 2.73
C ALA A 142 -14.62 1.20 3.72
N ASP A 143 -14.10 1.77 4.82
CA ASP A 143 -13.43 1.01 5.88
C ASP A 143 -14.36 -0.05 6.50
N SER A 144 -15.61 0.33 6.78
CA SER A 144 -16.60 -0.58 7.34
C SER A 144 -16.97 -1.68 6.34
N TYR A 145 -17.13 -1.34 5.06
CA TYR A 145 -17.41 -2.30 4.00
C TYR A 145 -16.28 -3.31 3.83
N VAL A 146 -15.02 -2.87 3.77
CA VAL A 146 -13.86 -3.77 3.73
C VAL A 146 -13.83 -4.66 4.97
N LYS A 147 -14.00 -4.09 6.17
CA LYS A 147 -13.97 -4.84 7.42
C LYS A 147 -15.04 -5.93 7.49
N SER A 148 -16.22 -5.68 6.92
CA SER A 148 -17.33 -6.65 6.92
C SER A 148 -17.20 -7.72 5.84
N ASN A 149 -16.74 -7.38 4.63
CA ASN A 149 -16.81 -8.27 3.47
C ASN A 149 -15.46 -8.94 3.13
N PHE A 150 -14.34 -8.30 3.46
CA PHE A 150 -13.01 -8.79 3.08
C PHE A 150 -12.56 -10.05 3.85
N PRO A 151 -12.75 -10.18 5.19
CA PRO A 151 -12.16 -11.30 5.93
C PRO A 151 -12.65 -12.68 5.48
N GLU A 152 -13.96 -12.83 5.26
CA GLU A 152 -14.52 -14.10 4.78
C GLU A 152 -14.03 -14.42 3.36
N LEU A 153 -13.91 -13.41 2.50
CA LEU A 153 -13.39 -13.59 1.16
C LEU A 153 -11.92 -13.99 1.18
N TRP A 154 -11.09 -13.29 1.97
CA TRP A 154 -9.66 -13.56 2.11
C TRP A 154 -9.38 -15.00 2.51
N ALA A 155 -10.12 -15.53 3.48
CA ALA A 155 -9.98 -16.91 3.94
C ALA A 155 -10.18 -17.97 2.84
N ARG A 156 -10.85 -17.63 1.73
CA ARG A 156 -11.01 -18.52 0.56
C ARG A 156 -9.78 -18.53 -0.35
N TYR A 157 -8.97 -17.48 -0.32
CA TYR A 157 -7.76 -17.34 -1.13
C TYR A 157 -6.51 -17.74 -0.35
N ASP A 158 -6.44 -17.37 0.93
CA ASP A 158 -5.37 -17.70 1.87
C ASP A 158 -5.71 -18.98 2.65
N VAL A 159 -5.85 -20.09 1.93
CA VAL A 159 -6.28 -21.39 2.49
C VAL A 159 -5.29 -21.94 3.52
N ASN A 160 -4.01 -21.60 3.37
CA ASN A 160 -2.94 -22.04 4.26
C ASN A 160 -2.74 -21.10 5.46
N GLU A 161 -3.51 -20.02 5.57
CA GLU A 161 -3.37 -19.00 6.63
C GLU A 161 -1.95 -18.42 6.71
N GLU A 162 -1.30 -18.22 5.56
CA GLU A 162 0.05 -17.67 5.47
C GLU A 162 0.08 -16.14 5.61
N GLY A 163 -1.10 -15.49 5.58
CA GLY A 163 -1.22 -14.03 5.65
C GLY A 163 -0.78 -13.32 4.36
N LYS A 164 -0.65 -14.07 3.26
CA LYS A 164 -0.24 -13.58 1.94
C LYS A 164 -0.78 -14.47 0.83
N ILE A 165 -0.96 -13.89 -0.36
CA ILE A 165 -1.28 -14.64 -1.59
C ILE A 165 -0.44 -14.14 -2.75
N ASP A 166 -0.25 -14.98 -3.77
CA ASP A 166 0.41 -14.57 -5.01
C ASP A 166 -0.30 -13.37 -5.63
N VAL A 167 0.50 -12.42 -6.13
CA VAL A 167 -0.02 -11.18 -6.74
C VAL A 167 -1.00 -11.46 -7.90
N ASP A 168 -0.78 -12.53 -8.65
CA ASP A 168 -1.63 -12.92 -9.78
C ASP A 168 -3.05 -13.38 -9.36
N ARG A 169 -3.27 -13.68 -8.07
CA ARG A 169 -4.60 -14.01 -7.53
C ARG A 169 -5.41 -12.77 -7.16
N MET A 170 -4.75 -11.62 -6.98
CA MET A 170 -5.38 -10.39 -6.52
C MET A 170 -6.50 -9.88 -7.44
N PRO A 171 -6.39 -9.91 -8.78
CA PRO A 171 -7.49 -9.47 -9.63
C PRO A 171 -8.76 -10.28 -9.45
N GLN A 172 -8.65 -11.60 -9.27
CA GLN A 172 -9.82 -12.45 -9.04
C GLN A 172 -10.46 -12.14 -7.68
N LEU A 173 -9.62 -11.96 -6.66
CA LEU A 173 -10.08 -11.55 -5.33
C LEU A 173 -10.82 -10.21 -5.38
N LEU A 174 -10.22 -9.18 -5.98
CA LEU A 174 -10.78 -7.83 -6.03
C LEU A 174 -12.07 -7.77 -6.87
N ARG A 175 -12.15 -8.53 -7.97
CA ARG A 175 -13.40 -8.67 -8.74
C ARG A 175 -14.50 -9.32 -7.91
N THR A 176 -14.18 -10.38 -7.17
CA THR A 176 -15.14 -11.06 -6.28
C THR A 176 -15.58 -10.14 -5.13
N PHE A 177 -14.65 -9.37 -4.58
CA PHE A 177 -14.90 -8.39 -3.52
C PHE A 177 -15.87 -7.29 -3.97
N CYS A 178 -15.67 -6.78 -5.19
CA CYS A 178 -16.52 -5.75 -5.78
C CYS A 178 -17.93 -6.29 -6.14
N GLY A 179 -18.04 -7.61 -6.36
CA GLY A 179 -19.29 -8.30 -6.61
C GLY A 179 -19.89 -8.00 -8.00
N ASN A 180 -21.22 -8.02 -8.10
CA ASN A 180 -21.95 -7.80 -9.36
C ASN A 180 -22.27 -6.32 -9.65
N ALA A 181 -21.66 -5.38 -8.94
CA ALA A 181 -21.90 -3.97 -9.22
C ALA A 181 -21.40 -3.64 -10.63
N GLU A 182 -22.25 -3.07 -11.48
CA GLU A 182 -21.90 -2.70 -12.87
C GLU A 182 -20.68 -1.79 -12.93
N ALA A 183 -20.47 -0.98 -11.88
CA ALA A 183 -19.31 -0.12 -11.72
C ALA A 183 -17.97 -0.89 -11.60
N CYS A 184 -18.00 -2.18 -11.25
CA CYS A 184 -16.82 -3.05 -11.13
C CYS A 184 -16.45 -3.77 -12.43
N LEU A 185 -17.27 -3.66 -13.49
CA LEU A 185 -17.02 -4.34 -14.78
C LEU A 185 -15.78 -3.79 -15.50
N GLY A 186 -15.36 -2.57 -15.18
CA GLY A 186 -14.17 -1.92 -15.72
C GLY A 186 -12.87 -2.19 -14.95
N LEU A 187 -12.89 -3.07 -13.96
CA LEU A 187 -11.70 -3.35 -13.12
C LEU A 187 -10.67 -4.19 -13.91
N GLN A 188 -9.75 -3.47 -14.56
CA GLN A 188 -8.64 -3.93 -15.41
C GLN A 188 -7.43 -3.01 -15.23
#